data_AF-A0QSP2-F1
#
_entry.id   AF-A0QSP2-F1
#
_cell.length_a   1.000
_cell.length_b   1.000
_cell.length_c   1.000
_cell.angle_alpha   90.00
_cell.angle_beta   90.00
_cell.angle_gamma   90.00
#
_symmetry.space_group_name_H-M   'P 1'
#
loop_
_entity.id
_entity.type
_entity.pdbx_description
1 polymer ?
#
loop_
_entity_poly.entity_id
_entity_poly.type
_entity_poly.pdbx_seq_one_letter_code
_entity_poly.pdbx_strand_id
1 'polypeptide(L)'
;MIMSAQSTQAQRTLELVGDSPAEPGKRSDEVVLAVSPAFADFFSQTIIGLSHADVIREILAGIEEQEVHARCIRVRHSSDLAVLAHTAAKLSGSGIGIGILSRGTSMIHQRDLPRLSSLELFPQSPLMTLETYRSIGSNAAQYAKGESPEPVPTLNDQMARPRWQAKAALLHLKETEQVVKQAKPVEVVPQFGVAEALGT
;
A
#
# COMPACT_ATOMS: atom_id res chain seq x y z
N MET A 1 -3.27 -26.68 26.74
CA MET A 1 -2.70 -25.34 26.44
C MET A 1 -1.64 -25.58 25.36
N ILE A 2 -2.00 -25.43 24.08
CA ILE A 2 -1.11 -25.76 22.96
C ILE A 2 -0.41 -24.47 22.58
N MET A 3 0.89 -24.37 22.91
CA MET A 3 1.73 -23.26 22.47
C MET A 3 1.91 -23.41 20.95
N SER A 4 1.24 -22.55 20.19
CA SER A 4 1.48 -22.41 18.76
C SER A 4 2.89 -21.86 18.56
N ALA A 5 3.73 -22.63 17.86
CA ALA A 5 5.05 -22.22 17.42
C ALA A 5 4.91 -20.93 16.58
N GLN A 6 5.42 -19.82 17.10
CA GLN A 6 5.66 -18.64 16.28
C GLN A 6 6.78 -19.02 15.31
N SER A 7 6.44 -19.21 14.04
CA SER A 7 7.44 -19.28 12.99
C SER A 7 8.20 -17.95 12.98
N THR A 8 9.46 -17.97 13.40
CA THR A 8 10.38 -16.84 13.29
C THR A 8 10.65 -16.61 11.80
N GLN A 9 9.76 -15.89 11.11
CA GLN A 9 10.08 -15.35 9.80
C GLN A 9 11.23 -14.35 10.01
N ALA A 10 12.34 -14.58 9.30
CA ALA A 10 13.46 -13.64 9.28
C ALA A 10 12.92 -12.23 8.99
N GLN A 11 13.25 -11.27 9.86
CA GLN A 11 12.76 -9.91 9.75
C GLN A 11 13.34 -9.29 8.48
N ARG A 12 12.49 -9.09 7.47
CA ARG A 12 12.90 -8.48 6.20
C ARG A 12 13.05 -6.97 6.37
N THR A 13 14.10 -6.41 5.81
CA THR A 13 14.23 -4.95 5.66
C THR A 13 13.71 -4.53 4.29
N LEU A 14 13.24 -3.29 4.20
CA LEU A 14 12.76 -2.68 2.97
C LEU A 14 13.37 -1.28 2.86
N GLU A 15 14.01 -1.02 1.73
CA GLU A 15 14.38 0.33 1.29
C GLU A 15 13.64 0.63 -0.03
N LEU A 16 13.11 1.84 -0.16
CA LEU A 16 12.53 2.33 -1.41
C LEU A 16 13.54 3.26 -2.07
N VAL A 17 14.25 2.74 -3.08
CA VAL A 17 15.27 3.51 -3.80
C VAL A 17 14.68 4.20 -5.02
N GLY A 18 15.23 5.34 -5.40
CA GLY A 18 14.76 6.11 -6.55
C GLY A 18 14.17 7.46 -6.13
N ASP A 19 14.35 8.44 -7.01
CA ASP A 19 13.89 9.82 -6.77
C ASP A 19 13.54 10.57 -8.06
N SER A 20 13.48 9.86 -9.19
CA SER A 20 13.07 10.46 -10.45
C SER A 20 11.57 10.80 -10.41
N PRO A 21 11.13 11.94 -10.95
CA PRO A 21 9.71 12.23 -11.10
C PRO A 21 8.97 11.07 -11.78
N ALA A 22 7.84 10.66 -11.20
CA ALA A 22 7.03 9.61 -11.77
C ALA A 22 6.28 10.13 -13.00
N GLU A 23 6.55 9.51 -14.15
CA GLU A 23 5.92 9.86 -15.42
C GLU A 23 4.67 9.00 -15.68
N PRO A 24 3.73 9.47 -16.53
CA PRO A 24 2.62 8.65 -17.00
C PRO A 24 3.11 7.39 -17.71
N GLY A 25 2.62 6.24 -17.28
CA GLY A 25 2.95 4.95 -17.87
C GLY A 25 2.30 4.74 -19.22
N LYS A 26 2.95 3.94 -20.06
CA LYS A 26 2.50 3.61 -21.42
C LYS A 26 1.99 2.17 -21.56
N ARG A 27 2.18 1.37 -20.51
CA ARG A 27 1.77 -0.03 -20.45
C ARG A 27 0.28 -0.11 -20.12
N SER A 28 -0.50 -0.78 -20.96
CA SER A 28 -1.89 -1.09 -20.62
C SER A 28 -2.00 -2.17 -19.53
N ASP A 29 -0.95 -2.95 -19.34
CA ASP A 29 -0.81 -4.07 -18.40
C ASP A 29 0.04 -3.69 -17.18
N GLU A 30 -0.21 -2.53 -16.57
CA GLU A 30 0.43 -2.16 -15.31
C GLU A 30 -0.55 -1.75 -14.22
N VAL A 31 -0.15 -1.92 -12.96
CA VAL A 31 -0.79 -1.33 -11.78
C VAL A 31 0.25 -0.48 -11.06
N VAL A 32 -0.10 0.77 -10.76
CA VAL A 32 0.75 1.66 -9.97
C VAL A 32 0.38 1.58 -8.50
N LEU A 33 1.33 1.26 -7.64
CA LEU A 33 1.23 1.31 -6.19
C LEU A 33 1.82 2.61 -5.66
N ALA A 34 0.97 3.51 -5.16
CA ALA A 34 1.39 4.70 -4.44
C ALA A 34 1.51 4.44 -2.93
N VAL A 35 2.71 4.62 -2.42
CA VAL A 35 2.96 4.66 -0.98
C VAL A 35 2.99 6.10 -0.47
N SER A 36 2.54 6.28 0.77
CA SER A 36 2.52 7.58 1.46
C SER A 36 3.93 8.12 1.77
N PRO A 37 4.06 9.42 2.13
CA PRO A 37 5.38 10.05 2.30
C PRO A 37 6.30 9.34 3.30
N ALA A 38 5.70 8.77 4.36
CA ALA A 38 6.40 8.15 5.48
C ALA A 38 6.57 6.62 5.37
N PHE A 39 6.02 6.00 4.32
CA PHE A 39 6.00 4.54 4.18
C PHE A 39 7.37 4.00 3.81
N ALA A 40 7.87 3.07 4.62
CA ALA A 40 9.19 2.44 4.46
C ALA A 40 10.32 3.49 4.52
N ASP A 41 10.16 4.40 5.49
CA ASP A 41 11.05 5.51 5.78
C ASP A 41 10.86 5.82 7.28
N PHE A 42 10.18 6.91 7.62
CA PHE A 42 9.81 7.23 9.00
C PHE A 42 9.04 6.08 9.70
N PHE A 43 8.20 5.36 8.96
CA PHE A 43 7.52 4.15 9.44
C PHE A 43 7.97 2.90 8.70
N SER A 44 8.13 1.81 9.45
CA SER A 44 8.46 0.48 8.95
C SER A 44 7.36 -0.57 9.21
N GLN A 45 6.28 -0.19 9.90
CA GLN A 45 5.20 -1.09 10.29
C GLN A 45 3.82 -0.41 10.27
N THR A 46 2.79 -1.22 10.01
CA THR A 46 1.38 -0.82 10.07
C THR A 46 0.87 -0.62 11.50
N ILE A 47 -0.39 -0.18 11.64
CA ILE A 47 -1.00 0.08 12.96
C ILE A 47 -1.02 -1.14 13.89
N ILE A 48 -1.03 -2.36 13.34
CA ILE A 48 -0.99 -3.64 14.08
C ILE A 48 0.39 -4.33 14.04
N GLY A 49 1.42 -3.68 13.50
CA GLY A 49 2.79 -4.20 13.53
C GLY A 49 3.19 -5.10 12.36
N LEU A 50 2.36 -5.23 11.31
CA LEU A 50 2.81 -5.87 10.06
C LEU A 50 3.94 -5.04 9.45
N SER A 51 5.04 -5.70 9.06
CA SER A 51 6.17 -5.02 8.42
C SER A 51 5.76 -4.45 7.06
N HIS A 52 6.22 -3.25 6.73
CA HIS A 52 6.01 -2.67 5.40
C HIS A 52 6.65 -3.52 4.30
N ALA A 53 7.76 -4.20 4.61
CA ALA A 53 8.41 -5.15 3.72
C ALA A 53 7.47 -6.28 3.30
N ASP A 54 6.77 -6.89 4.26
CA ASP A 54 5.84 -7.97 3.94
C ASP A 54 4.57 -7.43 3.26
N VAL A 55 4.06 -6.29 3.70
CA VAL A 55 2.88 -5.66 3.09
C VAL A 55 3.10 -5.34 1.62
N ILE A 56 4.19 -4.64 1.28
CA ILE A 56 4.46 -4.28 -0.12
C ILE A 56 4.72 -5.54 -0.96
N ARG A 57 5.46 -6.51 -0.41
CA ARG A 57 5.72 -7.78 -1.10
C ARG A 57 4.44 -8.53 -1.46
N GLU A 58 3.46 -8.58 -0.56
CA GLU A 58 2.18 -9.25 -0.84
C GLU A 58 1.37 -8.51 -1.91
N ILE A 59 1.29 -7.17 -1.86
CA ILE A 59 0.60 -6.40 -2.91
C ILE A 59 1.24 -6.64 -4.27
N LEU A 60 2.57 -6.53 -4.36
CA LEU A 60 3.29 -6.73 -5.62
C LEU A 60 3.13 -8.15 -6.14
N ALA A 61 3.26 -9.15 -5.27
CA ALA A 61 3.07 -10.53 -5.65
C ALA A 61 1.64 -10.81 -6.14
N GLY A 62 0.62 -10.23 -5.51
CA GLY A 62 -0.77 -10.35 -5.99
C GLY A 62 -0.96 -9.75 -7.40
N ILE A 63 -0.28 -8.65 -7.71
CA ILE A 63 -0.30 -8.05 -9.06
C ILE A 63 0.41 -8.98 -10.07
N GLU A 64 1.61 -9.44 -9.72
CA GLU A 64 2.47 -10.26 -10.59
C GLU A 64 1.87 -11.66 -10.86
N GLU A 65 1.17 -12.25 -9.89
CA GLU A 65 0.43 -13.51 -10.05
C GLU A 65 -0.68 -13.45 -11.11
N GLN A 66 -1.17 -12.24 -11.41
CA GLN A 66 -2.15 -11.99 -12.47
C GLN A 66 -1.49 -11.60 -13.79
N GLU A 67 -0.16 -11.76 -13.90
CA GLU A 67 0.67 -11.45 -15.06
C GLU A 67 0.62 -9.95 -15.45
N VAL A 68 0.42 -9.08 -14.47
CA VAL A 68 0.39 -7.61 -14.64
C VAL A 68 1.67 -7.00 -14.05
N HIS A 69 2.18 -5.94 -14.69
CA HIS A 69 3.38 -5.26 -14.21
C HIS A 69 3.07 -4.37 -13.00
N ALA A 70 3.81 -4.53 -11.90
CA ALA A 70 3.69 -3.66 -10.74
C ALA A 70 4.73 -2.52 -10.79
N ARG A 71 4.29 -1.27 -10.57
CA ARG A 71 5.18 -0.09 -10.50
C ARG A 71 4.93 0.70 -9.23
N CYS A 72 5.99 1.05 -8.50
CA CYS A 72 5.84 1.77 -7.24
C CYS A 72 6.17 3.26 -7.39
N ILE A 73 5.38 4.11 -6.73
CA ILE A 73 5.66 5.54 -6.60
C ILE A 73 5.53 5.95 -5.13
N ARG A 74 6.27 6.98 -4.73
CA ARG A 74 6.04 7.68 -3.46
C ARG A 74 5.40 9.03 -3.74
N VAL A 75 4.22 9.26 -3.15
CA VAL A 75 3.56 10.57 -3.20
C VAL A 75 3.96 11.36 -1.97
N ARG A 76 4.68 12.48 -2.17
CA ARG A 76 5.24 13.29 -1.07
C ARG A 76 4.40 14.51 -0.71
N HIS A 77 3.52 14.97 -1.59
CA HIS A 77 2.75 16.20 -1.39
C HIS A 77 1.43 16.04 -0.63
N SER A 78 1.06 14.81 -0.24
CA SER A 78 -0.16 14.53 0.49
C SER A 78 -0.03 13.25 1.31
N SER A 79 -0.68 13.23 2.47
CA SER A 79 -0.92 12.03 3.30
C SER A 79 -2.36 11.51 3.18
N ASP A 80 -3.18 12.09 2.31
CA ASP A 80 -4.56 11.67 2.05
C ASP A 80 -4.59 10.45 1.10
N LEU A 81 -5.23 9.37 1.55
CA LEU A 81 -5.30 8.09 0.83
C LEU A 81 -5.97 8.21 -0.55
N ALA A 82 -7.00 9.02 -0.68
CA ALA A 82 -7.69 9.25 -1.95
C ALA A 82 -6.80 10.01 -2.94
N VAL A 83 -6.01 10.98 -2.46
CA VAL A 83 -4.99 11.65 -3.29
C VAL A 83 -3.91 10.67 -3.77
N LEU A 84 -3.44 9.81 -2.87
CA LEU A 84 -2.43 8.78 -3.16
C LEU A 84 -2.90 7.84 -4.29
N ALA A 85 -4.04 7.18 -4.10
CA ALA A 85 -4.53 6.20 -5.05
C ALA A 85 -4.99 6.83 -6.37
N HIS A 86 -5.60 8.01 -6.34
CA HIS A 86 -6.01 8.69 -7.57
C HIS A 86 -4.79 9.15 -8.38
N THR A 87 -3.73 9.60 -7.71
CA THR A 87 -2.45 9.94 -8.36
C THR A 87 -1.83 8.70 -9.01
N ALA A 88 -1.81 7.57 -8.32
CA ALA A 88 -1.38 6.29 -8.87
C ALA A 88 -2.18 5.93 -10.13
N ALA A 89 -3.51 5.98 -10.05
CA ALA A 89 -4.40 5.65 -11.16
C ALA A 89 -4.25 6.62 -12.35
N LYS A 90 -3.98 7.91 -12.10
CA LYS A 90 -3.70 8.89 -13.15
C LYS A 90 -2.37 8.64 -13.84
N LEU A 91 -1.34 8.21 -13.11
CA LEU A 91 -0.01 7.88 -13.66
C LEU A 91 0.05 6.47 -14.26
N SER A 92 -0.88 5.58 -13.92
CA SER A 92 -0.97 4.23 -14.45
C SER A 92 -1.43 4.22 -15.91
N GLY A 93 -0.75 3.44 -16.75
CA GLY A 93 -1.13 3.22 -18.14
C GLY A 93 -2.40 2.39 -18.32
N SER A 94 -2.72 1.47 -17.39
CA SER A 94 -4.03 0.80 -17.33
C SER A 94 -5.14 1.70 -16.78
N GLY A 95 -4.76 2.78 -16.10
CA GLY A 95 -5.68 3.62 -15.34
C GLY A 95 -6.05 3.08 -13.96
N ILE A 96 -5.48 1.96 -13.52
CA ILE A 96 -5.68 1.39 -12.18
C ILE A 96 -4.50 1.70 -11.27
N GLY A 97 -4.81 2.14 -10.06
CA GLY A 97 -3.81 2.43 -9.03
C GLY A 97 -4.25 1.99 -7.64
N ILE A 98 -3.27 1.66 -6.81
CA ILE A 98 -3.44 1.33 -5.39
C ILE A 98 -2.82 2.47 -4.59
N GLY A 99 -3.51 2.91 -3.53
CA GLY A 99 -2.92 3.78 -2.51
C GLY A 99 -2.78 3.04 -1.19
N ILE A 100 -1.70 3.31 -0.45
CA ILE A 100 -1.50 2.80 0.91
C ILE A 100 -0.87 3.85 1.82
N LEU A 101 -1.44 4.01 3.02
CA LEU A 101 -0.85 4.78 4.13
C LEU A 101 0.08 3.90 4.97
N SER A 102 1.03 4.50 5.68
CA SER A 102 1.94 3.76 6.59
C SER A 102 1.17 2.96 7.64
N ARG A 103 0.06 3.49 8.14
CA ARG A 103 -0.79 2.77 9.10
C ARG A 103 -1.53 1.55 8.51
N GLY A 104 -1.45 1.32 7.20
CA GLY A 104 -2.03 0.19 6.47
C GLY A 104 -3.41 0.43 5.84
N THR A 105 -3.95 1.65 5.89
CA THR A 105 -5.22 1.92 5.19
C THR A 105 -4.95 1.97 3.69
N SER A 106 -5.71 1.20 2.91
CA SER A 106 -5.47 1.03 1.47
C SER A 106 -6.75 1.22 0.65
N MET A 107 -6.60 1.46 -0.65
CA MET A 107 -7.70 1.49 -1.61
C MET A 107 -7.23 1.15 -3.02
N ILE A 108 -8.14 0.61 -3.84
CA ILE A 108 -7.98 0.47 -5.29
C ILE A 108 -8.80 1.59 -5.96
N HIS A 109 -8.18 2.31 -6.89
CA HIS A 109 -8.77 3.45 -7.57
C HIS A 109 -8.61 3.33 -9.09
N GLN A 110 -9.56 3.91 -9.83
CA GLN A 110 -9.51 4.05 -11.29
C GLN A 110 -9.44 5.52 -11.70
N ARG A 111 -8.69 5.82 -12.76
CA ARG A 111 -8.34 7.19 -13.15
C ARG A 111 -9.53 8.11 -13.43
N ASP A 112 -10.63 7.55 -13.91
CA ASP A 112 -11.82 8.29 -14.37
C ASP A 112 -12.89 8.44 -13.27
N LEU A 113 -12.71 7.80 -12.13
CA LEU A 113 -13.57 8.02 -10.98
C LEU A 113 -13.28 9.38 -10.31
N PRO A 114 -14.28 10.00 -9.68
CA PRO A 114 -14.06 11.13 -8.79
C PRO A 114 -13.05 10.75 -7.71
N ARG A 115 -12.16 11.69 -7.34
CA ARG A 115 -11.05 11.44 -6.41
C ARG A 115 -11.46 10.79 -5.09
N LEU A 116 -12.61 11.17 -4.53
CA LEU A 116 -13.10 10.63 -3.25
C LEU A 116 -13.90 9.33 -3.39
N SER A 117 -13.99 8.78 -4.60
CA SER A 117 -14.57 7.46 -4.88
C SER A 117 -13.47 6.39 -4.87
N SER A 118 -13.85 5.14 -5.11
CA SER A 118 -12.92 4.01 -5.21
C SER A 118 -13.57 2.87 -5.98
N LEU A 119 -12.75 1.94 -6.47
CA LEU A 119 -13.23 0.60 -6.82
C LEU A 119 -13.42 -0.23 -5.56
N GLU A 120 -12.39 -0.28 -4.71
CA GLU A 120 -12.42 -0.97 -3.42
C GLU A 120 -11.74 -0.12 -2.35
N LEU A 121 -12.29 -0.13 -1.14
CA LEU A 121 -11.77 0.62 0.00
C LEU A 121 -11.56 -0.31 1.19
N PHE A 122 -10.41 -0.17 1.85
CA PHE A 122 -10.02 -0.94 3.03
C PHE A 122 -9.88 0.00 4.23
N PRO A 123 -11.00 0.44 4.83
CA PRO A 123 -11.00 1.59 5.75
C PRO A 123 -10.50 1.23 7.15
N GLN A 124 -10.51 -0.05 7.52
CA GLN A 124 -10.13 -0.53 8.86
C GLN A 124 -8.79 -1.25 8.81
N SER A 125 -7.70 -0.48 8.73
CA SER A 125 -6.34 -1.02 8.68
C SER A 125 -5.95 -1.98 9.83
N PRO A 126 -6.54 -1.93 11.05
CA PRO A 126 -6.30 -2.94 12.07
C PRO A 126 -6.81 -4.36 11.75
N LEU A 127 -7.68 -4.51 10.73
CA LEU A 127 -8.22 -5.82 10.33
C LEU A 127 -7.46 -6.43 9.15
N MET A 128 -6.54 -5.68 8.55
CA MET A 128 -5.83 -6.10 7.34
C MET A 128 -4.83 -7.19 7.65
N THR A 129 -4.83 -8.27 6.86
CA THR A 129 -3.81 -9.32 6.92
C THR A 129 -2.91 -9.27 5.68
N LEU A 130 -1.81 -10.01 5.71
CA LEU A 130 -0.94 -10.20 4.54
C LEU A 130 -1.70 -10.79 3.36
N GLU A 131 -2.61 -11.73 3.62
CA GLU A 131 -3.50 -12.30 2.61
C GLU A 131 -4.43 -11.23 2.00
N THR A 132 -5.02 -10.36 2.82
CA THR A 132 -5.84 -9.25 2.31
C THR A 132 -5.03 -8.34 1.38
N TYR A 133 -3.78 -8.02 1.75
CA TYR A 133 -2.90 -7.21 0.89
C TYR A 133 -2.55 -7.92 -0.43
N ARG A 134 -2.38 -9.24 -0.43
CA ARG A 134 -2.20 -10.03 -1.65
C ARG A 134 -3.44 -9.98 -2.53
N SER A 135 -4.63 -10.15 -1.94
CA SER A 135 -5.90 -10.05 -2.66
C SER A 135 -6.13 -8.66 -3.25
N ILE A 136 -5.70 -7.58 -2.57
CA ILE A 136 -5.73 -6.22 -3.12
C ILE A 136 -4.92 -6.14 -4.41
N GLY A 137 -3.70 -6.69 -4.41
CA GLY A 137 -2.85 -6.73 -5.61
C GLY A 137 -3.51 -7.48 -6.75
N SER A 138 -4.05 -8.67 -6.46
CA SER A 138 -4.74 -9.51 -7.44
C SER A 138 -5.97 -8.83 -8.03
N ASN A 139 -6.86 -8.26 -7.21
CA ASN A 139 -8.04 -7.56 -7.72
C ASN A 139 -7.65 -6.33 -8.54
N ALA A 140 -6.66 -5.55 -8.12
CA ALA A 140 -6.17 -4.40 -8.89
C ALA A 140 -5.67 -4.82 -10.28
N ALA A 141 -4.96 -5.94 -10.38
CA ALA A 141 -4.51 -6.47 -11.66
C ALA A 141 -5.66 -7.01 -12.53
N GLN A 142 -6.67 -7.64 -11.93
CA GLN A 142 -7.89 -8.04 -12.64
C GLN A 142 -8.63 -6.82 -13.21
N TYR A 143 -8.78 -5.75 -12.43
CA TYR A 143 -9.33 -4.49 -12.95
C TYR A 143 -8.46 -3.88 -14.07
N ALA A 144 -7.12 -3.98 -13.99
CA ALA A 144 -6.22 -3.48 -15.03
C ALA A 144 -6.40 -4.23 -16.37
N LYS A 145 -6.81 -5.51 -16.30
CA LYS A 145 -7.20 -6.33 -17.46
C LYS A 145 -8.63 -6.04 -17.97
N GLY A 146 -9.37 -5.14 -17.30
CA GLY A 146 -10.77 -4.85 -17.62
C GLY A 146 -11.77 -5.89 -17.11
N GLU A 147 -11.35 -6.75 -16.18
CA GLU A 147 -12.20 -7.78 -15.59
C GLU A 147 -13.07 -7.19 -14.45
N SER A 148 -14.01 -7.99 -13.95
CA SER A 148 -14.87 -7.65 -12.81
C SER A 148 -14.72 -8.71 -11.72
N PRO A 149 -13.60 -8.68 -10.96
CA PRO A 149 -13.36 -9.63 -9.88
C PRO A 149 -14.42 -9.50 -8.79
N GLU A 150 -14.64 -10.58 -8.05
CA GLU A 150 -15.33 -10.51 -6.77
C GLU A 150 -14.51 -9.58 -5.83
N PRO A 151 -15.12 -8.53 -5.26
CA PRO A 151 -14.41 -7.62 -4.37
C PRO A 151 -13.83 -8.36 -3.17
N VAL A 152 -12.68 -7.91 -2.68
CA VAL A 152 -12.08 -8.48 -1.47
C VAL A 152 -13.09 -8.37 -0.33
N PRO A 153 -13.37 -9.46 0.41
CA PRO A 153 -14.40 -9.46 1.46
C PRO A 153 -14.23 -8.30 2.45
N THR A 154 -15.29 -7.51 2.62
CA THR A 154 -15.24 -6.36 3.52
C THR A 154 -15.12 -6.80 4.96
N LEU A 155 -14.05 -6.37 5.63
CA LEU A 155 -13.83 -6.57 7.06
C LEU A 155 -14.39 -5.38 7.84
N ASN A 156 -15.23 -5.65 8.84
CA ASN A 156 -15.80 -4.62 9.69
C ASN A 156 -15.87 -5.08 11.15
N ASP A 157 -15.17 -4.37 12.02
CA ASP A 157 -15.25 -4.52 13.47
C ASP A 157 -15.72 -3.20 14.09
N GLN A 158 -16.91 -3.23 14.69
CA GLN A 158 -17.50 -2.11 15.42
C GLN A 158 -16.61 -1.58 16.56
N MET A 159 -15.72 -2.40 17.11
CA MET A 159 -14.75 -2.04 18.14
C MET A 159 -13.42 -1.50 17.56
N ALA A 160 -13.23 -1.54 16.24
CA ALA A 160 -12.02 -1.02 15.62
C ALA A 160 -11.82 0.47 15.92
N ARG A 161 -12.89 1.27 15.80
CA ARG A 161 -12.81 2.71 16.07
C ARG A 161 -12.51 3.00 17.55
N PRO A 162 -13.27 2.48 18.55
CA PRO A 162 -12.93 2.67 19.96
C PRO A 162 -11.49 2.29 20.32
N ARG A 163 -10.96 1.21 19.75
CA ARG A 163 -9.60 0.71 20.08
C ARG A 163 -8.49 1.47 19.38
N TRP A 164 -8.70 1.85 18.12
CA TRP A 164 -7.59 2.24 17.24
C TRP A 164 -7.65 3.68 16.74
N GLN A 165 -8.77 4.39 16.87
CA GLN A 165 -8.92 5.71 16.25
C GLN A 165 -7.89 6.72 16.79
N ALA A 166 -7.62 6.73 18.10
CA ALA A 166 -6.61 7.61 18.69
C ALA A 166 -5.20 7.31 18.16
N LYS A 167 -4.82 6.03 18.10
CA LYS A 167 -3.53 5.60 17.53
C LYS A 167 -3.44 5.97 16.04
N ALA A 168 -4.51 5.72 15.27
CA ALA A 168 -4.57 6.03 13.85
C ALA A 168 -4.44 7.53 13.56
N ALA A 169 -4.96 8.39 14.44
CA ALA A 169 -4.82 9.84 14.34
C ALA A 169 -3.37 10.28 14.61
N LEU A 170 -2.71 9.75 15.65
CA LEU A 170 -1.31 10.06 15.96
C LEU A 170 -0.36 9.60 14.84
N LEU A 171 -0.57 8.39 14.32
CA LEU A 171 0.21 7.87 13.19
C LEU A 171 0.03 8.75 11.94
N HIS A 172 -1.21 9.15 11.64
CA HIS A 172 -1.48 10.00 10.49
C HIS A 172 -0.94 11.43 10.66
N LEU A 173 -0.96 11.97 11.88
CA LEU A 173 -0.32 13.25 12.19
C LEU A 173 1.19 13.18 11.89
N LYS A 174 1.87 12.12 12.35
CA LYS A 174 3.30 11.90 12.09
C LYS A 174 3.62 11.66 10.62
N GLU A 175 2.76 10.96 9.89
CA GLU A 175 2.89 10.84 8.44
C GLU A 175 2.71 12.18 7.72
N THR A 176 1.78 13.02 8.20
CA THR A 176 1.53 14.34 7.64
C THR A 176 2.68 15.31 7.88
N GLU A 177 3.42 15.18 9.00
CA GLU A 177 4.66 15.92 9.23
C GLU A 177 5.74 15.63 8.15
N GLN A 178 5.66 14.49 7.45
CA GLN A 178 6.58 14.11 6.37
C GLN A 178 6.15 14.67 4.99
N VAL A 179 5.05 15.41 4.90
CA VAL A 179 4.57 15.97 3.64
C VAL A 179 5.48 17.10 3.16
N VAL A 180 5.97 16.98 1.93
CA VAL A 180 6.72 18.03 1.23
C VAL A 180 5.78 18.72 0.25
N LYS A 181 5.35 19.93 0.60
CA LYS A 181 4.41 20.72 -0.22
C LYS A 181 4.94 20.88 -1.65
N GLN A 182 4.04 20.75 -2.62
CA GLN A 182 4.33 20.89 -4.06
C GLN A 182 5.31 19.86 -4.64
N ALA A 183 5.78 18.88 -3.86
CA ALA A 183 6.63 17.82 -4.37
C ALA A 183 5.87 16.95 -5.39
N LYS A 184 6.49 16.70 -6.53
CA LYS A 184 5.96 15.73 -7.50
C LYS A 184 6.08 14.31 -6.94
N PRO A 185 5.17 13.39 -7.30
CA PRO A 185 5.38 11.97 -7.04
C PRO A 185 6.69 11.51 -7.67
N VAL A 186 7.41 10.61 -7.01
CA VAL A 186 8.66 10.03 -7.51
C VAL A 186 8.51 8.54 -7.69
N GLU A 187 9.15 8.00 -8.72
CA GLU A 187 9.23 6.56 -8.95
C GLU A 187 10.24 5.94 -7.98
N VAL A 188 9.85 4.82 -7.38
CA VAL A 188 10.68 4.10 -6.41
C VAL A 188 10.67 2.60 -6.71
N VAL A 189 11.75 1.93 -6.33
CA VAL A 189 11.91 0.48 -6.47
C VAL A 189 12.13 -0.11 -5.07
N PRO A 190 11.34 -1.11 -4.66
CA PRO A 190 11.57 -1.80 -3.39
C PRO A 190 12.82 -2.69 -3.48
N GLN A 191 13.75 -2.47 -2.57
CA GLN A 191 14.88 -3.34 -2.30
C GLN A 191 14.67 -4.06 -0.97
N PHE A 192 14.60 -5.39 -1.04
CA PHE A 192 14.41 -6.24 0.12
C PHE A 192 15.76 -6.75 0.63
N GLY A 193 15.97 -6.65 1.94
CA GLY A 193 17.12 -7.24 2.62
C GLY A 193 16.69 -8.22 3.70
N VAL A 194 17.67 -8.94 4.25
CA VAL A 194 17.51 -9.77 5.44
C VAL A 194 18.15 -9.01 6.59
N ALA A 195 17.40 -8.73 7.66
CA ALA A 195 18.04 -8.26 8.89
C ALA A 195 18.84 -9.43 9.47
N GLU A 196 20.16 -9.29 9.54
CA GLU A 196 20.96 -10.19 10.37
C GLU A 196 20.47 -10.03 11.81
N ALA A 197 20.08 -11.14 12.44
CA ALA A 197 19.82 -11.14 13.86
C ALA A 197 21.14 -10.74 14.54
N LEU A 198 21.20 -9.54 15.11
CA LEU A 198 22.30 -9.12 15.97
C LEU A 198 22.49 -10.22 17.01
N GLY A 199 23.56 -11.00 16.85
CA GLY A 199 23.94 -12.04 17.78
C GLY A 199 24.08 -11.43 19.16
N THR A 200 23.40 -12.05 20.13
CA THR A 200 23.57 -11.82 21.56
C THR A 200 25.00 -12.11 21.99
#